data_AF-A0A519F2H8-F1
#
_entry.id   AF-A0A519F2H8-F1
#
_cell.length_a   1.000
_cell.length_b   1.000
_cell.length_c   1.000
_cell.angle_alpha   90.00
_cell.angle_beta   90.00
_cell.angle_gamma   90.00
#
_symmetry.space_group_name_H-M   'P 1'
#
loop_
_entity.id
_entity.type
_entity.pdbx_description
1 polymer ?
#
loop_
_entity_poly.entity_id
_entity_poly.type
_entity_poly.pdbx_seq_one_letter_code
_entity_poly.pdbx_strand_id
1 'polypeptide(L)'
;MKYSLRKTPSHLHLTYKYGETSGGLLGRNLVLEVDGDLLTLEIDLSANLLARNKSSPWYLDAVSLSSSYHKLRSLVCPDNLVRTRLIRAWEGVEQPRMRMRLVLAPRGRYLYEVAPHSLFMGGIQLDVQAFLEEDSETTTADADASTLPNDDSTGSPHHDAN
;
A
#
# COMPACT_ATOMS: atom_id res chain seq x y z
N MET A 1 13.25 -2.51 -13.13
CA MET A 1 12.25 -2.73 -14.21
C MET A 1 10.89 -3.05 -13.60
N LYS A 2 9.76 -2.62 -14.20
CA LYS A 2 8.40 -2.89 -13.70
C LYS A 2 7.62 -3.81 -14.63
N TYR A 3 6.94 -4.81 -14.07
CA TYR A 3 6.13 -5.81 -14.78
C TYR A 3 4.72 -5.87 -14.21
N SER A 4 3.71 -5.93 -15.06
CA SER A 4 2.35 -6.25 -14.60
C SER A 4 2.23 -7.77 -14.45
N LEU A 5 2.06 -8.24 -13.21
CA LEU A 5 1.72 -9.64 -12.95
C LEU A 5 0.26 -9.91 -13.26
N ARG A 6 -0.65 -8.99 -12.87
CA ARG A 6 -2.08 -9.09 -13.18
C ARG A 6 -2.76 -7.73 -13.14
N LYS A 7 -3.60 -7.44 -14.14
CA LYS A 7 -4.41 -6.20 -14.21
C LYS A 7 -5.80 -6.37 -13.62
N THR A 8 -6.41 -7.53 -13.79
CA THR A 8 -7.74 -7.83 -13.26
C THR A 8 -7.70 -8.12 -11.76
N PRO A 9 -8.80 -7.90 -11.03
CA PRO A 9 -8.87 -8.24 -9.62
C PRO A 9 -8.50 -9.71 -9.34
N SER A 10 -7.88 -9.93 -8.18
CA SER A 10 -7.62 -11.24 -7.59
C SER A 10 -8.06 -11.23 -6.13
N HIS A 11 -8.62 -12.34 -5.67
CA HIS A 11 -8.85 -12.54 -4.24
C HIS A 11 -7.52 -12.67 -3.51
N LEU A 12 -7.50 -12.17 -2.27
CA LEU A 12 -6.38 -12.25 -1.35
C LEU A 12 -6.92 -12.73 -0.01
N HIS A 13 -6.18 -13.61 0.65
CA HIS A 13 -6.49 -14.05 2.01
C HIS A 13 -5.37 -13.61 2.94
N LEU A 14 -5.74 -12.91 4.01
CA LEU A 14 -4.83 -12.36 4.99
C LEU A 14 -4.93 -13.20 6.26
N THR A 15 -3.77 -13.61 6.77
CA THR A 15 -3.67 -14.26 8.07
C THR A 15 -2.87 -13.35 8.99
N TYR A 16 -3.35 -13.19 10.23
CA TYR A 16 -2.76 -12.33 11.23
C TYR A 16 -2.14 -13.15 12.38
N LYS A 17 -1.35 -12.47 13.21
CA LYS A 17 -0.78 -13.02 14.44
C LYS A 17 -1.86 -13.04 15.54
N TYR A 18 -1.49 -13.55 16.72
CA TYR A 18 -2.24 -13.43 18.00
C TYR A 18 -3.75 -13.73 18.00
N GLY A 19 -4.23 -14.56 17.08
CA GLY A 19 -5.64 -15.00 17.03
C GLY A 19 -6.60 -13.98 16.40
N GLU A 20 -6.08 -12.95 15.72
CA GLU A 20 -6.94 -12.05 14.94
C GLU A 20 -7.63 -12.79 13.79
N THR A 21 -8.87 -12.38 13.47
CA THR A 21 -9.66 -12.99 12.41
C THR A 21 -8.98 -12.81 11.05
N SER A 22 -8.87 -13.91 10.30
CA SER A 22 -8.40 -13.88 8.91
C SER A 22 -9.32 -13.01 8.05
N GLY A 23 -8.72 -12.24 7.14
CA GLY A 23 -9.46 -11.32 6.27
C GLY A 23 -9.43 -11.75 4.81
N GLY A 24 -10.42 -11.29 4.04
CA GLY A 24 -10.41 -11.35 2.59
C GLY A 24 -10.30 -9.95 1.98
N LEU A 25 -9.43 -9.78 0.99
CA LEU A 25 -9.37 -8.54 0.19
C LEU A 25 -9.39 -8.82 -1.32
N LEU A 26 -9.77 -7.82 -2.11
CA LEU A 26 -9.56 -7.82 -3.55
C LEU A 26 -8.31 -7.00 -3.89
N GLY A 27 -7.30 -7.65 -4.43
CA GLY A 27 -6.11 -7.02 -5.00
C GLY A 27 -6.30 -6.68 -6.46
N ARG A 28 -5.93 -5.46 -6.85
CA ARG A 28 -5.90 -5.00 -8.25
C ARG A 28 -4.48 -4.62 -8.63
N ASN A 29 -4.24 -4.53 -9.94
CA ASN A 29 -2.99 -4.00 -10.49
C ASN A 29 -1.74 -4.58 -9.80
N LEU A 30 -1.64 -5.91 -9.73
CA LEU A 30 -0.49 -6.55 -9.13
C LEU A 30 0.73 -6.30 -10.03
N VAL A 31 1.66 -5.50 -9.52
CA VAL A 31 2.84 -5.03 -10.25
C VAL A 31 4.08 -5.47 -9.51
N LEU A 32 5.04 -6.03 -10.24
CA LEU A 32 6.34 -6.43 -9.72
C LEU A 32 7.39 -5.44 -10.20
N GLU A 33 8.06 -4.79 -9.27
CA GLU A 33 9.27 -4.02 -9.51
C GLU A 33 10.49 -4.87 -9.19
N VAL A 34 11.49 -4.85 -10.07
CA VAL A 34 12.75 -5.57 -9.91
C VAL A 34 13.88 -4.55 -9.95
N ASP A 35 14.64 -4.46 -8.87
CA ASP A 35 15.79 -3.57 -8.71
C ASP A 35 16.98 -4.39 -8.18
N GLY A 36 17.93 -4.72 -9.06
CA GLY A 36 19.01 -5.65 -8.73
C GLY A 36 18.48 -7.01 -8.26
N ASP A 37 18.81 -7.37 -7.02
CA ASP A 37 18.38 -8.58 -6.33
C ASP A 37 17.01 -8.44 -5.63
N LEU A 38 16.44 -7.24 -5.60
CA LEU A 38 15.23 -6.91 -4.85
C LEU A 38 13.97 -6.90 -5.74
N LEU A 39 13.03 -7.79 -5.42
CA LEU A 39 11.72 -7.87 -6.05
C LEU A 39 10.66 -7.25 -5.13
N THR A 40 10.00 -6.17 -5.55
CA THR A 40 8.89 -5.56 -4.80
C THR A 40 7.55 -5.81 -5.50
N LEU A 41 6.69 -6.62 -4.89
CA LEU A 41 5.32 -6.83 -5.35
C LEU A 41 4.40 -5.77 -4.75
N GLU A 42 3.88 -4.89 -5.58
CA GLU A 42 2.87 -3.92 -5.21
C GLU A 42 1.47 -4.43 -5.54
N ILE A 43 0.54 -4.25 -4.61
CA ILE A 43 -0.86 -4.67 -4.72
C ILE A 43 -1.77 -3.50 -4.34
N ASP A 44 -2.63 -3.09 -5.26
CA ASP A 44 -3.62 -2.05 -5.02
C ASP A 44 -4.86 -2.64 -4.33
N LEU A 45 -5.16 -2.13 -3.13
CA LEU A 45 -6.29 -2.52 -2.28
C LEU A 45 -7.32 -1.39 -2.13
N SER A 46 -7.08 -0.22 -2.72
CA SER A 46 -7.91 0.99 -2.53
C SER A 46 -9.40 0.75 -2.87
N ALA A 47 -9.67 -0.11 -3.85
CA ALA A 47 -11.04 -0.46 -4.26
C ALA A 47 -11.88 -1.08 -3.14
N ASN A 48 -11.27 -1.72 -2.14
CA ASN A 48 -11.99 -2.29 -0.99
C ASN A 48 -12.61 -1.19 -0.09
N LEU A 49 -12.06 0.03 -0.12
CA LEU A 49 -12.60 1.18 0.61
C LEU A 49 -13.70 1.95 -0.15
N LEU A 50 -13.82 1.71 -1.47
CA LEU A 50 -14.84 2.34 -2.32
C LEU A 50 -16.20 1.62 -2.27
N ALA A 51 -16.34 0.60 -1.44
CA ALA A 51 -17.59 -0.12 -1.27
C ALA A 51 -18.69 0.83 -0.79
N ARG A 52 -19.78 0.95 -1.56
CA ARG A 52 -20.97 1.72 -1.16
C ARG A 52 -21.55 1.21 0.16
N ASN A 53 -21.46 -0.11 0.37
CA ASN A 53 -21.88 -0.74 1.62
C ASN A 53 -20.70 -0.92 2.58
N LYS A 54 -20.69 -0.10 3.64
CA LYS A 54 -19.68 -0.15 4.72
C LYS A 54 -19.85 -1.34 5.66
N SER A 55 -20.93 -2.12 5.55
CA SER A 55 -21.07 -3.41 6.23
C SER A 55 -20.55 -4.59 5.40
N SER A 56 -20.06 -4.34 4.17
CA SER A 56 -19.50 -5.42 3.35
C SER A 56 -18.23 -6.00 3.99
N PRO A 57 -18.01 -7.33 3.90
CA PRO A 57 -16.81 -7.97 4.46
C PRO A 57 -15.51 -7.34 3.95
N TRP A 58 -15.41 -7.07 2.65
CA TRP A 58 -14.22 -6.45 2.03
C TRP A 58 -13.87 -5.08 2.62
N TYR A 59 -14.89 -4.26 2.92
CA TYR A 59 -14.67 -2.97 3.55
C TYR A 59 -14.20 -3.12 5.00
N LEU A 60 -14.84 -3.99 5.76
CA LEU A 60 -14.48 -4.24 7.16
C LEU A 60 -13.06 -4.81 7.28
N ASP A 61 -12.70 -5.75 6.42
CA ASP A 61 -11.35 -6.33 6.37
C ASP A 61 -10.31 -5.29 5.94
N ALA A 62 -10.65 -4.38 5.02
CA ALA A 62 -9.76 -3.29 4.63
C ALA A 62 -9.52 -2.31 5.78
N VAL A 63 -10.59 -1.96 6.53
CA VAL A 63 -10.47 -1.15 7.74
C VAL A 63 -9.63 -1.87 8.81
N SER A 64 -9.87 -3.17 9.02
CA SER A 64 -9.12 -3.99 9.97
C SER A 64 -7.63 -4.07 9.61
N LEU A 65 -7.29 -4.23 8.34
CA LEU A 65 -5.91 -4.16 7.86
C LEU A 65 -5.25 -2.83 8.25
N SER A 66 -5.95 -1.71 8.12
CA SER A 66 -5.38 -0.40 8.46
C SER A 66 -5.06 -0.21 9.94
N SER A 67 -5.74 -0.92 10.84
CA SER A 67 -5.44 -0.92 12.28
C SER A 67 -4.47 -2.02 12.71
N SER A 68 -4.39 -3.10 11.94
CA SER A 68 -3.71 -4.35 12.33
C SER A 68 -2.56 -4.71 11.38
N TYR A 69 -2.07 -3.77 10.58
CA TYR A 69 -1.04 -3.99 9.55
C TYR A 69 0.23 -4.62 10.12
N HIS A 70 0.70 -4.16 11.28
CA HIS A 70 1.88 -4.68 11.98
C HIS A 70 1.71 -6.14 12.46
N LYS A 71 0.48 -6.65 12.49
CA LYS A 71 0.15 -8.01 12.89
C LYS A 71 -0.01 -8.97 11.71
N LEU A 72 0.16 -8.50 10.47
CA LEU A 72 0.07 -9.37 9.30
C LEU A 72 1.13 -10.47 9.39
N ARG A 73 0.70 -11.72 9.24
CA ARG A 73 1.56 -12.91 9.27
C ARG A 73 1.82 -13.42 7.87
N SER A 74 0.79 -13.52 7.04
CA SER A 74 0.93 -13.97 5.66
C SER A 74 -0.20 -13.48 4.79
N LEU A 75 0.06 -13.43 3.49
CA LEU A 75 -0.93 -13.12 2.46
C LEU A 75 -0.90 -14.21 1.38
N VAL A 76 -2.06 -14.78 1.09
CA VAL A 76 -2.24 -15.78 0.04
C VAL A 76 -2.94 -15.16 -1.15
N CYS A 77 -2.33 -15.28 -2.32
CA CYS A 77 -2.93 -14.99 -3.61
C CYS A 77 -3.10 -16.31 -4.37
N PRO A 78 -4.33 -16.86 -4.47
CA PRO A 78 -4.59 -18.15 -5.12
C PRO A 78 -4.46 -18.10 -6.65
N ASP A 79 -4.00 -16.97 -7.21
CA ASP A 79 -3.94 -16.74 -8.64
C ASP A 79 -2.72 -17.40 -9.30
N ASN A 80 -2.99 -18.38 -10.16
CA ASN A 80 -1.93 -19.12 -10.86
C ASN A 80 -1.15 -18.26 -11.86
N LEU A 81 -1.76 -17.24 -12.47
CA LEU A 81 -1.05 -16.36 -13.39
C LEU A 81 -0.02 -15.51 -12.64
N VAL A 82 -0.41 -14.98 -11.47
CA VAL A 82 0.49 -14.26 -10.56
C VAL A 82 1.63 -15.17 -10.13
N ARG A 83 1.33 -16.38 -9.66
CA ARG A 83 2.33 -17.39 -9.27
C ARG A 83 3.34 -17.64 -10.40
N THR A 84 2.87 -18.01 -11.60
CA THR A 84 3.75 -18.34 -12.73
C THR A 84 4.66 -17.18 -13.12
N ARG A 85 4.13 -15.95 -13.16
CA ARG A 85 4.94 -14.78 -13.53
C ARG A 85 5.92 -14.39 -12.45
N LEU A 86 5.54 -14.52 -11.18
CA LEU A 86 6.45 -14.25 -10.06
C LEU A 86 7.60 -15.26 -10.01
N ILE A 87 7.32 -16.56 -10.19
CA ILE A 87 8.37 -17.61 -10.24
C ILE A 87 9.38 -17.30 -11.34
N ARG A 88 8.91 -16.95 -12.55
CA ARG A 88 9.81 -16.60 -13.66
C ARG A 88 10.70 -15.39 -13.36
N ALA A 89 10.16 -14.39 -12.68
CA ALA A 89 10.94 -13.21 -12.30
C ALA A 89 11.96 -13.56 -11.19
N TRP A 90 11.54 -14.38 -10.22
CA TRP A 90 12.39 -14.85 -9.12
C TRP A 90 13.58 -15.68 -9.61
N GLU A 91 13.33 -16.63 -10.53
CA GLU A 91 14.38 -17.47 -11.13
C GLU A 91 15.36 -16.68 -12.01
N GLY A 92 14.95 -15.52 -12.51
CA GLY A 92 15.77 -14.65 -13.34
C GLY A 92 16.72 -13.73 -12.57
N VAL A 93 16.70 -13.78 -11.23
CA VAL A 93 17.48 -12.90 -10.36
C VAL A 93 18.43 -13.74 -9.51
N GLU A 94 19.69 -13.31 -9.40
CA GLU A 94 20.67 -13.96 -8.53
C GLU A 94 20.43 -13.55 -7.07
N GLN A 95 20.33 -14.53 -6.17
CA GLN A 95 20.06 -14.32 -4.73
C GLN A 95 18.84 -13.42 -4.45
N PRO A 96 17.66 -13.76 -4.98
CA PRO A 96 16.49 -12.87 -4.93
C PRO A 96 15.99 -12.64 -3.51
N ARG A 97 15.66 -11.37 -3.24
CA ARG A 97 14.95 -10.92 -2.03
C ARG A 97 13.59 -10.36 -2.42
N MET A 98 12.60 -10.45 -1.54
CA MET A 98 11.26 -9.96 -1.86
C MET A 98 10.64 -9.07 -0.79
N ARG A 99 9.98 -8.04 -1.30
CA ARG A 99 9.10 -7.15 -0.55
C ARG A 99 7.70 -7.21 -1.11
N MET A 100 6.74 -6.91 -0.25
CA MET A 100 5.34 -6.74 -0.60
C MET A 100 4.87 -5.36 -0.14
N ARG A 101 4.33 -4.55 -1.06
CA ARG A 101 3.71 -3.27 -0.75
C ARG A 101 2.19 -3.38 -0.95
N LEU A 102 1.45 -3.14 0.13
CA LEU A 102 -0.02 -3.08 0.11
C LEU A 102 -0.46 -1.62 0.06
N VAL A 103 -1.07 -1.20 -1.04
CA VAL A 103 -1.52 0.18 -1.23
C VAL A 103 -3.00 0.27 -0.88
N LEU A 104 -3.30 0.82 0.30
CA LEU A 104 -4.66 0.99 0.81
C LEU A 104 -5.04 2.48 0.85
N ALA A 105 -4.89 3.19 -0.26
CA ALA A 105 -5.19 4.62 -0.31
C ALA A 105 -6.68 4.90 -0.02
N PRO A 106 -7.02 5.95 0.77
CA PRO A 106 -6.13 6.93 1.39
C PRO A 106 -5.60 6.52 2.78
N ARG A 107 -5.91 5.33 3.27
CA ARG A 107 -5.58 4.87 4.63
C ARG A 107 -4.10 4.54 4.86
N GLY A 108 -3.34 4.29 3.81
CA GLY A 108 -1.89 4.15 3.90
C GLY A 108 -1.28 3.22 2.87
N ARG A 109 0.03 3.03 3.01
CA ARG A 109 0.84 2.07 2.26
C ARG A 109 1.65 1.26 3.26
N TYR A 110 1.61 -0.06 3.16
CA TYR A 110 2.27 -0.94 4.12
C TYR A 110 3.29 -1.80 3.38
N LEU A 111 4.56 -1.63 3.71
CA LEU A 111 5.66 -2.38 3.11
C LEU A 111 6.13 -3.49 4.05
N TYR A 112 6.39 -4.66 3.50
CA TYR A 112 6.85 -5.84 4.24
C TYR A 112 8.02 -6.49 3.53
N GLU A 113 8.96 -7.05 4.29
CA GLU A 113 9.85 -8.10 3.81
C GLU A 113 9.12 -9.44 3.88
N VAL A 114 9.18 -10.23 2.80
CA VAL A 114 8.39 -11.47 2.69
C VAL A 114 9.19 -12.62 2.08
N ALA A 115 8.86 -13.84 2.50
CA ALA A 115 9.29 -15.07 1.84
C ALA A 115 8.16 -15.63 0.96
N PRO A 116 8.37 -15.80 -0.36
CA PRO A 116 7.38 -16.42 -1.23
C PRO A 116 7.41 -17.94 -1.12
N HIS A 117 6.23 -18.54 -0.93
CA HIS A 117 6.02 -19.99 -0.94
C HIS A 117 4.97 -20.37 -1.98
N SER A 118 5.37 -21.18 -2.95
CA SER A 118 4.46 -21.73 -3.95
C SER A 118 3.51 -22.73 -3.29
N LEU A 119 2.20 -22.55 -3.50
CA LEU A 119 1.20 -23.45 -2.95
C LEU A 119 0.96 -24.65 -3.88
N PHE A 120 0.77 -25.83 -3.29
CA PHE A 120 0.57 -27.09 -4.03
C PHE A 120 -0.68 -27.04 -4.93
N MET A 121 -1.78 -26.48 -4.43
CA MET A 121 -3.05 -26.36 -5.16
C MET A 121 -3.13 -25.14 -6.09
N GLY A 122 -2.03 -24.38 -6.21
CA GLY A 122 -1.99 -23.16 -7.02
C GLY A 122 -1.96 -21.87 -6.19
N GLY A 123 -1.45 -20.81 -6.82
CA GLY A 123 -1.19 -19.53 -6.16
C GLY A 123 0.13 -19.45 -5.39
N ILE A 124 0.30 -18.33 -4.70
CA ILE A 124 1.48 -17.97 -3.93
C ILE A 124 1.06 -17.51 -2.54
N GLN A 125 1.77 -17.98 -1.52
CA GLN A 125 1.75 -17.40 -0.18
C GLN A 125 2.97 -16.51 0.02
N LEU A 126 2.77 -15.35 0.64
CA LEU A 126 3.82 -14.42 1.01
C LEU A 126 3.84 -14.37 2.53
N ASP A 127 4.85 -15.01 3.13
CA ASP A 127 5.02 -15.03 4.58
C ASP A 127 5.77 -13.79 5.03
N VAL A 128 5.17 -13.02 5.92
CA VAL A 128 5.73 -11.77 6.42
C VAL A 128 6.88 -12.07 7.38
N GLN A 129 8.06 -11.57 7.03
CA GLN A 129 9.27 -11.66 7.85
C GLN A 129 9.39 -10.43 8.74
N ALA A 130 9.23 -9.24 8.16
CA ALA A 130 9.30 -7.96 8.86
C ALA A 130 8.36 -6.92 8.24
N PHE A 131 7.83 -6.01 9.06
CA PHE A 131 7.22 -4.77 8.58
C PHE A 131 8.32 -3.74 8.38
N LEU A 132 8.29 -3.03 7.24
CA LEU A 132 9.26 -2.01 6.87
C LEU A 132 8.56 -0.65 6.97
N GLU A 133 8.93 0.14 7.97
CA GLU A 133 8.49 1.53 8.09
C GLU A 133 9.11 2.33 6.92
N GLU A 134 8.35 2.56 5.85
CA GLU A 134 8.66 3.64 4.89
C GLU A 134 8.28 4.96 5.57
N ASP A 135 9.15 5.99 5.48
CA ASP A 135 8.93 7.35 5.96
C ASP A 135 7.50 7.78 5.60
N SER A 136 6.62 7.73 6.60
CA SER A 136 5.20 7.94 6.39
C SER A 136 5.00 9.43 6.14
N GLU A 137 4.98 9.84 4.87
CA GLU A 137 4.29 11.05 4.44
C GLU A 137 2.80 10.84 4.70
N THR A 138 2.45 10.94 5.98
CA THR A 138 1.12 11.28 6.45
C THR A 138 0.91 12.67 5.90
N THR A 139 0.17 12.81 4.80
CA THR A 139 -0.24 14.13 4.31
C THR A 139 -1.21 14.71 5.34
N THR A 140 -0.69 15.26 6.42
CA THR A 140 -1.38 16.29 7.18
C THR A 140 -1.48 17.48 6.24
N ALA A 141 -2.62 17.57 5.56
CA ALA A 141 -3.08 18.83 5.00
C ALA A 141 -3.25 19.78 6.19
N ASP A 142 -2.21 20.55 6.49
CA ASP A 142 -2.31 21.70 7.36
C ASP A 142 -3.39 22.61 6.76
N ALA A 143 -4.48 22.70 7.50
CA ALA A 143 -5.56 23.62 7.25
C ALA A 143 -5.00 25.04 7.40
N ASP A 144 -4.83 25.69 6.25
CA ASP A 144 -5.24 27.07 5.98
C ASP A 144 -5.43 27.96 7.23
N ALA A 145 -4.33 28.57 7.68
CA ALA A 145 -4.36 29.74 8.55
C ALA A 145 -3.86 30.94 7.74
N SER A 146 -4.83 31.65 7.16
CA SER A 146 -4.67 32.86 6.37
C SER A 146 -3.72 33.88 7.02
N THR A 147 -2.61 34.19 6.36
CA THR A 147 -1.75 35.33 6.71
C THR A 147 -2.16 36.51 5.84
N LEU A 148 -2.83 37.50 6.43
CA LEU A 148 -3.02 38.82 5.82
C LEU A 148 -1.79 39.69 6.12
N PRO A 149 -1.16 40.33 5.12
CA PRO A 149 -0.39 41.54 5.35
C PRO A 149 -1.12 42.73 4.73
N ASN A 150 -1.72 43.58 5.56
CA ASN A 150 -2.03 44.96 5.16
C ASN A 150 -0.82 45.81 5.57
N ASP A 151 0.05 46.07 4.59
CA ASP A 151 1.06 47.12 4.65
C ASP A 151 0.49 48.31 3.87
N ASP A 152 0.05 49.35 4.59
CA ASP A 152 -0.37 50.61 3.99
C ASP A 152 0.63 51.70 4.40
N SER A 153 1.58 51.93 3.51
CA SER A 153 2.64 52.93 3.66
C SER A 153 2.77 53.73 2.36
N THR A 154 1.93 54.73 2.12
CA THR A 154 2.26 55.81 1.16
C THR A 154 1.77 57.19 1.59
N GLY A 155 2.72 58.12 1.80
CA GLY A 155 2.58 59.51 1.35
C GLY A 155 2.18 60.59 2.36
N SER A 156 3.15 61.16 3.09
CA SER A 156 3.23 62.63 3.29
C SER A 156 3.94 63.25 2.06
N PRO A 157 3.89 64.58 1.76
CA PRO A 157 3.62 65.73 2.64
C PRO A 157 2.80 66.89 2.01
N HIS A 158 2.32 67.86 2.80
CA HIS A 158 2.56 69.28 2.51
C HIS A 158 2.24 70.21 3.67
N HIS A 159 3.17 71.13 3.88
CA HIS A 159 3.20 72.24 4.82
C HIS A 159 2.58 73.48 4.16
N ASP A 160 1.75 74.24 4.90
CA ASP A 160 1.46 75.69 4.84
C ASP A 160 0.09 75.93 5.52
N ALA A 161 -0.24 77.01 6.22
CA ALA A 161 0.46 78.12 6.85
C ALA A 161 -0.62 78.84 7.70
N ASN A 162 -0.26 79.37 8.88
CA ASN A 162 -0.86 80.58 9.44
C ASN A 162 0.11 81.23 10.43
#